data_AF-A0A8J8IUL5-F1
#
_entry.id   AF-A0A8J8IUL5-F1
#
_cell.length_a   1.000
_cell.length_b   1.000
_cell.length_c   1.000
_cell.angle_alpha   90.00
_cell.angle_beta   90.00
_cell.angle_gamma   90.00
#
_symmetry.space_group_name_H-M   'P 1'
#
loop_
_entity.id
_entity.type
_entity.pdbx_description
1 polymer ?
#
loop_
_entity_poly.entity_id
_entity_poly.type
_entity_poly.pdbx_seq_one_letter_code
_entity_poly.pdbx_strand_id
1 'polypeptide(L)'
;MTKWVGKALGFIVLTVTSLTFLELFDLDNGNFAVFIAYVLLIFAWMDYFKLIIYVFLAFGAIAGFFLGNLDGLIYGFPTGLAYLLFAYLLSTNRERLATLVFVLSIPLAIITAKFFPISSTVIWGLIGLMAGAIENAVIEEMAEGDVFIIALYFMALGPFAFIPLALQAVTGITLFEKQYYDGSVYPVGPAMFVVSVPLFALLNHLASTNSLPEWLFYGYYHGVTNPKLAVIGAFLGTFGIPFLLSLEQGTGTTMDFEVTVAGATIGAVAGLVAGLATLGALGVLGFYVDKLGYHNLAGVLALVALLGSFVVGGVVWVGFSQLHYEGRSSINPYLWLWGIEIASILLSLYLLRYAWGLFEEARVLALVTGLIFTVLFYLSIEKSEGDHTLLDRLWQATLYFSAFLAGLWAGFGMLWILQ
;
A
#
# COMPACT_ATOMS: atom_id res chain seq x y z
N MET A 1 -1.79 -16.05 26.67
CA MET A 1 -1.78 -17.29 25.85
C MET A 1 -0.33 -17.78 25.74
N THR A 2 -0.03 -19.08 25.83
CA THR A 2 1.38 -19.54 25.75
C THR A 2 1.94 -19.20 24.36
N LYS A 3 3.13 -18.58 24.30
CA LYS A 3 3.82 -18.05 23.09
C LYS A 3 3.84 -18.99 21.88
N TRP A 4 3.71 -20.29 22.13
CA TRP A 4 3.68 -21.35 21.13
C TRP A 4 2.34 -21.47 20.40
N VAL A 5 1.22 -21.22 21.08
CA VAL A 5 -0.11 -21.40 20.50
C VAL A 5 -0.40 -20.31 19.46
N GLY A 6 -0.09 -19.05 19.75
CA GLY A 6 -0.22 -17.95 18.78
C GLY A 6 0.63 -18.18 17.53
N LYS A 7 1.92 -18.50 17.70
CA LYS A 7 2.83 -18.78 16.57
C LYS A 7 2.39 -19.97 15.70
N ALA A 8 1.92 -21.05 16.32
CA ALA A 8 1.42 -22.21 15.61
C ALA A 8 0.12 -21.90 14.84
N LEU A 9 -0.80 -21.16 15.47
CA LEU A 9 -2.03 -20.71 14.81
C LEU A 9 -1.73 -19.79 13.64
N GLY A 10 -0.87 -18.78 13.82
CA GLY A 10 -0.44 -17.89 12.75
C GLY A 10 0.22 -18.64 11.58
N PHE A 11 1.08 -19.63 11.86
CA PHE A 11 1.67 -20.48 10.83
C PHE A 11 0.61 -21.25 10.04
N ILE A 12 -0.33 -21.90 10.75
CA ILE A 12 -1.41 -22.70 10.13
C ILE A 12 -2.29 -21.80 9.26
N VAL A 13 -2.75 -20.67 9.80
CA VAL A 13 -3.61 -19.73 9.07
C VAL A 13 -2.89 -19.21 7.83
N LEU A 14 -1.64 -18.74 7.95
CA LEU A 14 -0.87 -18.27 6.79
C LEU A 14 -0.66 -19.37 5.75
N THR A 15 -0.35 -20.60 6.18
CA THR A 15 -0.15 -21.74 5.28
C THR A 15 -1.43 -22.07 4.52
N VAL A 16 -2.54 -22.23 5.23
CA VAL A 16 -3.82 -22.56 4.63
C VAL A 16 -4.26 -21.45 3.69
N THR A 17 -4.17 -20.19 4.10
CA THR A 17 -4.54 -19.06 3.24
C THR A 17 -3.63 -18.95 2.01
N SER A 18 -2.35 -19.31 2.12
CA SER A 18 -1.44 -19.40 0.97
C SER A 18 -1.86 -20.52 0.02
N LEU A 19 -2.24 -21.69 0.54
CA LEU A 19 -2.73 -22.81 -0.28
C LEU A 19 -4.03 -22.45 -0.99
N THR A 20 -5.00 -21.85 -0.28
CA THR A 20 -6.23 -21.31 -0.89
C THR A 20 -5.89 -20.33 -2.02
N PHE A 21 -4.95 -19.41 -1.81
CA PHE A 21 -4.54 -18.48 -2.85
C PHE A 21 -3.96 -19.18 -4.08
N LEU A 22 -3.02 -20.11 -3.88
CA LEU A 22 -2.37 -20.84 -4.98
C LEU A 22 -3.35 -21.73 -5.76
N GLU A 23 -4.39 -22.25 -5.11
CA GLU A 23 -5.44 -23.03 -5.77
C GLU A 23 -6.41 -22.14 -6.57
N LEU A 24 -6.78 -20.98 -6.03
CA LEU A 24 -7.73 -20.08 -6.68
C LEU A 24 -7.13 -19.27 -7.84
N PHE A 25 -5.79 -19.12 -7.88
CA PHE A 25 -5.13 -18.22 -8.82
C PHE A 25 -4.00 -18.88 -9.59
N ASP A 26 -4.21 -19.03 -10.90
CA ASP A 26 -3.18 -19.48 -11.84
C ASP A 26 -2.36 -18.29 -12.37
N LEU A 27 -1.04 -18.46 -12.43
CA LEU A 27 -0.11 -17.47 -12.99
C LEU A 27 -0.25 -17.34 -14.50
N ASP A 28 -0.54 -18.43 -15.21
CA ASP A 28 -0.58 -18.45 -16.68
C ASP A 28 -1.76 -17.61 -17.22
N ASN A 29 -2.78 -17.42 -16.39
CA ASN A 29 -3.97 -16.61 -16.69
C ASN A 29 -4.11 -15.41 -15.73
N GLY A 30 -3.03 -15.03 -15.05
CA GLY A 30 -3.03 -13.99 -14.02
C GLY A 30 -3.29 -12.58 -14.60
N ASN A 31 -4.14 -11.81 -13.95
CA ASN A 31 -4.27 -10.37 -14.21
C ASN A 31 -3.28 -9.56 -13.34
N PHE A 32 -3.29 -8.24 -13.50
CA PHE A 32 -2.42 -7.32 -12.75
C PHE A 32 -2.46 -7.55 -11.23
N ALA A 33 -3.67 -7.67 -10.66
CA ALA A 33 -3.84 -7.84 -9.23
C ALA A 33 -3.34 -9.20 -8.74
N VAL A 34 -3.49 -10.26 -9.55
CA VAL A 34 -2.93 -11.58 -9.26
C VAL A 34 -1.40 -11.55 -9.21
N PHE A 35 -0.74 -10.89 -10.17
CA PHE A 35 0.73 -10.74 -10.13
C PHE A 35 1.20 -10.00 -8.86
N ILE A 36 0.49 -8.95 -8.45
CA ILE A 36 0.77 -8.27 -7.18
C ILE A 36 0.56 -9.23 -6.00
N ALA A 37 -0.53 -9.99 -5.98
CA ALA A 37 -0.83 -10.92 -4.90
C ALA A 37 0.27 -12.00 -4.74
N TYR A 38 0.86 -12.48 -5.84
CA TYR A 38 2.03 -13.37 -5.80
C TYR A 38 3.27 -12.71 -5.18
N VAL A 39 3.54 -11.45 -5.51
CA VAL A 39 4.64 -10.68 -4.87
C VAL A 39 4.37 -10.50 -3.37
N LEU A 40 3.13 -10.19 -3.00
CA LEU A 40 2.70 -10.04 -1.61
C LEU A 40 2.76 -11.35 -0.83
N LEU A 41 2.47 -12.50 -1.45
CA LEU A 41 2.66 -13.83 -0.85
C LEU A 41 4.13 -14.06 -0.47
N ILE A 42 5.07 -13.72 -1.37
CA ILE A 42 6.50 -13.84 -1.10
C ILE A 42 6.89 -12.95 0.07
N PHE A 43 6.43 -11.69 0.09
CA PHE A 43 6.70 -10.78 1.20
C PHE A 43 6.07 -11.24 2.53
N ALA A 44 4.85 -11.78 2.50
CA ALA A 44 4.18 -12.30 3.68
C ALA A 44 5.00 -13.41 4.36
N TRP A 45 5.53 -14.36 3.58
CA TRP A 45 6.37 -15.42 4.12
C TRP A 45 7.76 -14.92 4.57
N MET A 46 8.36 -14.03 3.79
CA MET A 46 9.66 -13.46 4.12
C MET A 46 9.61 -12.67 5.44
N ASP A 47 8.58 -11.85 5.61
CA ASP A 47 8.33 -11.08 6.82
C ASP A 47 7.92 -11.99 8.00
N TYR A 48 7.08 -13.01 7.77
CA TYR A 48 6.78 -14.00 8.80
C TYR A 48 8.04 -14.63 9.41
N PHE A 49 8.98 -15.08 8.58
CA PHE A 49 10.20 -15.76 9.04
C PHE A 49 11.25 -14.80 9.58
N LYS A 50 11.52 -13.68 8.89
CA LYS A 50 12.66 -12.80 9.21
C LYS A 50 12.27 -11.51 9.92
N LEU A 51 10.98 -11.18 10.01
CA LEU A 51 10.48 -9.86 10.44
C LEU A 51 11.13 -8.71 9.65
N ILE A 52 11.43 -8.97 8.38
CA ILE A 52 12.14 -8.04 7.50
C ILE A 52 11.54 -8.13 6.11
N ILE A 53 11.20 -6.98 5.55
CA ILE A 53 10.96 -6.79 4.13
C ILE A 53 12.22 -6.18 3.51
N TYR A 54 12.89 -6.91 2.63
CA TYR A 54 14.04 -6.40 1.89
C TYR A 54 13.59 -5.28 0.97
N VAL A 55 13.90 -4.07 1.41
CA VAL A 55 13.62 -2.80 0.76
C VAL A 55 13.88 -2.80 -0.74
N PHE A 56 15.04 -3.29 -1.18
CA PHE A 56 15.41 -3.25 -2.60
C PHE A 56 14.49 -4.13 -3.46
N LEU A 57 14.01 -5.26 -2.93
CA LEU A 57 13.01 -6.09 -3.61
C LEU A 57 11.65 -5.38 -3.65
N ALA A 58 11.26 -4.76 -2.54
CA ALA A 58 9.97 -4.08 -2.41
C ALA A 58 9.90 -2.82 -3.30
N PHE A 59 10.97 -2.02 -3.32
CA PHE A 59 11.12 -0.90 -4.25
C PHE A 59 11.14 -1.37 -5.70
N GLY A 60 11.85 -2.46 -6.02
CA GLY A 60 11.81 -3.08 -7.35
C GLY A 60 10.39 -3.43 -7.79
N ALA A 61 9.62 -4.10 -6.94
CA ALA A 61 8.23 -4.43 -7.24
C ALA A 61 7.40 -3.17 -7.52
N ILE A 62 7.47 -2.16 -6.66
CA ILE A 62 6.79 -0.87 -6.87
C ILE A 62 7.21 -0.20 -8.17
N ALA A 63 8.51 0.01 -8.38
CA ALA A 63 9.05 0.66 -9.57
C ALA A 63 8.63 -0.07 -10.85
N GLY A 64 8.64 -1.41 -10.83
CA GLY A 64 8.12 -2.23 -11.91
C GLY A 64 6.65 -1.99 -12.20
N PHE A 65 5.77 -2.03 -11.18
CA PHE A 65 4.34 -1.81 -11.43
C PHE A 65 4.00 -0.36 -11.80
N PHE A 66 4.71 0.65 -11.28
CA PHE A 66 4.57 2.05 -11.69
C PHE A 66 5.01 2.27 -13.14
N LEU A 67 6.21 1.79 -13.53
CA LEU A 67 6.71 1.94 -14.91
C LEU A 67 5.94 1.07 -15.90
N GLY A 68 5.46 -0.09 -15.45
CA GLY A 68 4.54 -0.93 -16.20
C GLY A 68 3.22 -0.26 -16.53
N ASN A 69 2.84 0.79 -15.79
CA ASN A 69 1.61 1.57 -15.96
C ASN A 69 1.89 3.06 -16.16
N LEU A 70 2.95 3.39 -16.90
CA LEU A 70 3.40 4.77 -17.13
C LEU A 70 2.30 5.66 -17.74
N ASP A 71 1.47 5.10 -18.63
CA ASP A 71 0.31 5.81 -19.18
C ASP A 71 -0.64 6.27 -18.06
N GLY A 72 -0.93 5.37 -17.11
CA GLY A 72 -1.73 5.69 -15.92
C GLY A 72 -1.12 6.79 -15.06
N LEU A 73 0.21 6.91 -15.03
CA LEU A 73 0.92 7.95 -14.28
C LEU A 73 0.74 9.34 -14.89
N ILE A 74 0.72 9.43 -16.22
CA ILE A 74 0.46 10.68 -16.94
C ILE A 74 -0.98 11.15 -16.68
N TYR A 75 -1.95 10.24 -16.73
CA TYR A 75 -3.36 10.58 -16.48
C TYR A 75 -3.70 10.77 -14.99
N GLY A 76 -2.92 10.19 -14.08
CA GLY A 76 -3.03 10.37 -12.63
C GLY A 76 -2.46 11.69 -12.11
N PHE A 77 -2.13 12.63 -12.99
CA PHE A 77 -1.44 13.88 -12.67
C PHE A 77 -2.03 14.67 -11.49
N PRO A 78 -3.36 14.84 -11.34
CA PRO A 78 -3.92 15.55 -10.17
C PRO A 78 -3.55 14.90 -8.84
N THR A 79 -3.65 13.56 -8.75
CA THR A 79 -3.22 12.81 -7.56
C THR A 79 -1.70 12.86 -7.41
N GLY A 80 -0.95 12.82 -8.51
CA GLY A 80 0.50 13.04 -8.50
C GLY A 80 0.90 14.38 -7.87
N LEU A 81 0.21 15.47 -8.22
CA LEU A 81 0.45 16.78 -7.60
C LEU A 81 0.12 16.79 -6.10
N ALA A 82 -0.95 16.11 -5.69
CA ALA A 82 -1.28 15.95 -4.28
C ALA A 82 -0.20 15.14 -3.55
N TYR A 83 0.37 14.11 -4.20
CA TYR A 83 1.51 13.35 -3.70
C TYR A 83 2.77 14.20 -3.55
N LEU A 84 3.06 15.07 -4.52
CA LEU A 84 4.17 16.03 -4.39
C LEU A 84 3.99 16.97 -3.20
N LEU A 85 2.78 17.51 -3.02
CA LEU A 85 2.48 18.36 -1.87
C LEU A 85 2.60 17.59 -0.56
N PHE A 86 2.11 16.36 -0.51
CA PHE A 86 2.27 15.47 0.63
C PHE A 86 3.75 15.25 0.98
N ALA A 87 4.56 14.84 -0.01
CA ALA A 87 5.99 14.58 0.15
C ALA A 87 6.74 15.81 0.65
N TYR A 88 6.45 17.00 0.09
CA TYR A 88 7.01 18.27 0.54
C TYR A 88 6.64 18.62 1.98
N LEU A 89 5.37 18.41 2.37
CA LEU A 89 4.91 18.68 3.73
C LEU A 89 5.56 17.71 4.73
N LEU A 90 5.71 16.46 4.35
CA LEU A 90 6.35 15.44 5.18
C LEU A 90 7.85 15.74 5.35
N SER A 91 8.55 16.11 4.29
CA SER A 91 9.98 16.49 4.35
C SER A 91 10.24 17.79 5.13
N THR A 92 9.20 18.58 5.41
CA THR A 92 9.28 19.83 6.18
C THR A 92 8.62 19.73 7.56
N ASN A 93 8.40 18.52 8.07
CA ASN A 93 7.83 18.20 9.39
C ASN A 93 6.44 18.80 9.62
N ARG A 94 5.65 18.89 8.54
CA ARG A 94 4.26 19.36 8.56
C ARG A 94 3.30 18.18 8.47
N GLU A 95 3.53 17.17 9.29
CA GLU A 95 2.85 15.86 9.27
C GLU A 95 1.32 15.94 9.40
N ARG A 96 0.80 16.87 10.22
CA ARG A 96 -0.65 17.14 10.32
C ARG A 96 -1.25 17.62 8.99
N LEU A 97 -0.54 18.51 8.29
CA LEU A 97 -0.99 18.99 6.98
C LEU A 97 -0.80 17.92 5.91
N ALA A 98 0.27 17.12 5.97
CA ALA A 98 0.47 15.98 5.11
C ALA A 98 -0.69 14.96 5.25
N THR A 99 -1.07 14.64 6.48
CA THR A 99 -2.21 13.77 6.79
C THR A 99 -3.53 14.33 6.22
N LEU A 100 -3.75 15.64 6.33
CA LEU A 100 -4.91 16.29 5.72
C LEU A 100 -4.89 16.17 4.18
N VAL A 101 -3.73 16.35 3.55
CA VAL A 101 -3.56 16.17 2.10
C VAL A 101 -3.87 14.73 1.70
N PHE A 102 -3.45 13.73 2.47
CA PHE A 102 -3.82 12.34 2.25
C PHE A 102 -5.35 12.15 2.26
N VAL A 103 -6.04 12.64 3.30
CA VAL A 103 -7.51 12.52 3.41
C VAL A 103 -8.20 13.19 2.21
N LEU A 104 -7.74 14.37 1.80
CA LEU A 104 -8.28 15.08 0.62
C LEU A 104 -7.93 14.40 -0.71
N SER A 105 -6.87 13.58 -0.74
CA SER A 105 -6.45 12.86 -1.94
C SER A 105 -7.35 11.65 -2.23
N ILE A 106 -8.07 11.10 -1.25
CA ILE A 106 -9.01 9.99 -1.45
C ILE A 106 -10.18 10.36 -2.39
N PRO A 107 -10.97 11.42 -2.13
CA PRO A 107 -12.01 11.83 -3.07
C PRO A 107 -11.44 12.27 -4.41
N LEU A 108 -10.25 12.90 -4.43
CA LEU A 108 -9.55 13.24 -5.66
C LEU A 108 -9.23 11.99 -6.48
N ALA A 109 -8.70 10.94 -5.84
CA ALA A 109 -8.38 9.66 -6.46
C ALA A 109 -9.60 9.03 -7.12
N ILE A 110 -10.75 9.00 -6.43
CA ILE A 110 -12.01 8.49 -6.98
C ILE A 110 -12.44 9.29 -8.21
N ILE A 111 -12.41 10.62 -8.12
CA ILE A 111 -12.80 11.50 -9.22
C ILE A 111 -11.88 11.31 -10.42
N THR A 112 -10.56 11.32 -10.21
CA THR A 112 -9.58 11.17 -11.28
C THR A 112 -9.67 9.78 -11.93
N ALA A 113 -9.82 8.71 -11.16
CA ALA A 113 -10.02 7.35 -11.70
C ALA A 113 -11.31 7.25 -12.54
N LYS A 114 -12.38 7.97 -12.16
CA LYS A 114 -13.63 8.02 -12.94
C LYS A 114 -13.46 8.69 -14.31
N PHE A 115 -12.67 9.77 -14.38
CA PHE A 115 -12.42 10.49 -15.64
C PHE A 115 -11.33 9.81 -16.49
N PHE A 116 -10.36 9.17 -15.83
CA PHE A 116 -9.23 8.51 -16.48
C PHE A 116 -9.02 7.10 -15.90
N PRO A 117 -9.85 6.11 -16.28
CA PRO A 117 -9.79 4.73 -15.79
C PRO A 117 -8.37 4.11 -15.74
N ILE A 118 -7.59 4.34 -16.80
CA ILE A 118 -6.22 3.83 -16.95
C ILE A 118 -5.26 4.25 -15.81
N SER A 119 -5.58 5.34 -15.11
CA SER A 119 -4.78 5.85 -14.00
C SER A 119 -5.10 5.20 -12.65
N SER A 120 -6.20 4.43 -12.54
CA SER A 120 -6.71 3.97 -11.25
C SER A 120 -5.67 3.24 -10.41
N THR A 121 -4.98 2.26 -11.02
CA THR A 121 -3.94 1.47 -10.35
C THR A 121 -2.82 2.35 -9.77
N VAL A 122 -2.33 3.30 -10.55
CA VAL A 122 -1.24 4.19 -10.14
C VAL A 122 -1.70 5.16 -9.05
N ILE A 123 -2.89 5.75 -9.22
CA ILE A 123 -3.51 6.65 -8.25
C ILE A 123 -3.65 5.97 -6.89
N TRP A 124 -4.22 4.77 -6.85
CA TRP A 124 -4.35 4.04 -5.59
C TRP A 124 -2.99 3.63 -5.04
N GLY A 125 -2.03 3.27 -5.87
CA GLY A 125 -0.64 3.09 -5.45
C GLY A 125 -0.06 4.31 -4.74
N LEU A 126 -0.31 5.53 -5.24
CA LEU A 126 0.10 6.78 -4.58
C LEU A 126 -0.63 6.99 -3.24
N ILE A 127 -1.92 6.68 -3.16
CA ILE A 127 -2.68 6.73 -1.89
C ILE A 127 -2.11 5.74 -0.87
N GLY A 128 -1.77 4.52 -1.30
CA GLY A 128 -1.15 3.52 -0.44
C GLY A 128 0.26 3.93 0.02
N LEU A 129 1.06 4.57 -0.83
CA LEU A 129 2.34 5.16 -0.42
C LEU A 129 2.17 6.26 0.63
N MET A 130 1.17 7.14 0.49
CA MET A 130 0.87 8.15 1.50
C MET A 130 0.45 7.50 2.83
N ALA A 131 -0.43 6.49 2.78
CA ALA A 131 -0.88 5.78 3.98
C ALA A 131 0.29 5.07 4.68
N GLY A 132 1.11 4.32 3.94
CA GLY A 132 2.28 3.65 4.48
C GLY A 132 3.30 4.64 5.06
N ALA A 133 3.51 5.79 4.41
CA ALA A 133 4.40 6.84 4.93
C ALA A 133 3.88 7.45 6.24
N ILE A 134 2.56 7.61 6.40
CA ILE A 134 1.97 8.07 7.66
C ILE A 134 2.21 7.02 8.75
N GLU A 135 1.93 5.75 8.49
CA GLU A 135 2.13 4.68 9.48
C GLU A 135 3.61 4.53 9.90
N ASN A 136 4.54 4.65 8.95
CA ASN A 136 5.96 4.48 9.19
C ASN A 136 6.64 5.73 9.78
N ALA A 137 6.39 6.93 9.25
CA ALA A 137 7.15 8.14 9.60
C ALA A 137 6.40 9.10 10.53
N VAL A 138 5.06 9.08 10.53
CA VAL A 138 4.25 9.99 11.35
C VAL A 138 3.78 9.33 12.64
N ILE A 139 3.42 8.05 12.56
CA ILE A 139 2.95 7.26 13.71
C ILE A 139 4.12 6.45 14.30
N GLU A 140 5.10 6.08 13.46
CA GLU A 140 6.27 5.29 13.83
C GLU A 140 5.94 3.88 14.31
N GLU A 141 4.84 3.28 13.81
CA GLU A 141 4.37 1.95 14.20
C GLU A 141 4.84 0.83 13.26
N MET A 142 5.38 1.17 12.08
CA MET A 142 5.70 0.20 11.02
C MET A 142 7.15 0.28 10.55
N ALA A 143 7.67 -0.83 10.04
CA ALA A 143 9.01 -0.87 9.45
C ALA A 143 9.02 -0.20 8.07
N GLU A 144 10.18 0.30 7.64
CA GLU A 144 10.30 1.01 6.36
C GLU A 144 9.84 0.19 5.15
N GLY A 145 10.03 -1.14 5.21
CA GLY A 145 9.62 -2.08 4.17
C GLY A 145 8.09 -2.23 4.02
N ASP A 146 7.32 -1.85 5.04
CA ASP A 146 5.87 -2.01 5.06
C ASP A 146 5.17 -0.99 4.16
N VAL A 147 5.77 0.19 4.00
CA VAL A 147 5.29 1.27 3.11
C VAL A 147 5.05 0.74 1.70
N PHE A 148 5.93 -0.15 1.24
CA PHE A 148 5.88 -0.69 -0.11
C PHE A 148 4.76 -1.71 -0.29
N ILE A 149 4.60 -2.63 0.66
CA ILE A 149 3.56 -3.65 0.54
C ILE A 149 2.17 -3.01 0.64
N ILE A 150 2.00 -1.98 1.48
CA ILE A 150 0.75 -1.22 1.58
C ILE A 150 0.41 -0.59 0.22
N ALA A 151 1.36 0.06 -0.43
CA ALA A 151 1.13 0.63 -1.76
C ALA A 151 0.73 -0.44 -2.80
N LEU A 152 1.35 -1.62 -2.77
CA LEU A 152 0.98 -2.73 -3.64
C LEU A 152 -0.46 -3.22 -3.36
N TYR A 153 -0.87 -3.32 -2.10
CA TYR A 153 -2.26 -3.64 -1.75
C TYR A 153 -3.23 -2.61 -2.33
N PHE A 154 -2.94 -1.32 -2.22
CA PHE A 154 -3.80 -0.28 -2.81
C PHE A 154 -3.82 -0.32 -4.34
N MET A 155 -2.70 -0.58 -5.01
CA MET A 155 -2.69 -0.76 -6.46
C MET A 155 -3.60 -1.89 -6.92
N ALA A 156 -3.66 -2.98 -6.15
CA ALA A 156 -4.35 -4.19 -6.53
C ALA A 156 -5.81 -4.25 -6.04
N LEU A 157 -6.11 -3.70 -4.86
CA LEU A 157 -7.44 -3.74 -4.24
C LEU A 157 -8.16 -2.37 -4.31
N GLY A 158 -7.52 -1.34 -4.85
CA GLY A 158 -8.06 0.02 -4.92
C GLY A 158 -8.46 0.51 -3.52
N PRO A 159 -9.68 1.08 -3.34
CA PRO A 159 -10.15 1.51 -2.04
C PRO A 159 -10.35 0.36 -1.04
N PHE A 160 -10.53 -0.88 -1.50
CA PHE A 160 -10.73 -2.01 -0.59
C PHE A 160 -9.45 -2.39 0.16
N ALA A 161 -8.29 -1.84 -0.20
CA ALA A 161 -7.05 -1.98 0.56
C ALA A 161 -7.11 -1.34 1.97
N PHE A 162 -8.06 -0.43 2.23
CA PHE A 162 -8.32 0.04 3.59
C PHE A 162 -8.72 -1.09 4.54
N ILE A 163 -9.30 -2.19 4.03
CA ILE A 163 -9.67 -3.35 4.84
C ILE A 163 -8.42 -4.03 5.42
N PRO A 164 -7.50 -4.58 4.63
CA PRO A 164 -6.31 -5.20 5.19
C PRO A 164 -5.39 -4.19 5.89
N LEU A 165 -5.36 -2.92 5.48
CA LEU A 165 -4.59 -1.88 6.19
C LEU A 165 -5.07 -1.69 7.63
N ALA A 166 -6.37 -1.51 7.86
CA ALA A 166 -6.89 -1.31 9.21
C ALA A 166 -6.81 -2.61 10.04
N LEU A 167 -7.18 -3.74 9.44
CA LEU A 167 -7.28 -5.02 10.14
C LEU A 167 -5.92 -5.69 10.41
N GLN A 168 -4.82 -5.14 9.87
CA GLN A 168 -3.48 -5.68 10.09
C GLN A 168 -3.09 -5.69 11.57
N ALA A 169 -3.44 -4.65 12.34
CA ALA A 169 -3.05 -4.55 13.75
C ALA A 169 -3.73 -5.65 14.56
N VAL A 170 -5.03 -5.84 14.34
CA VAL A 170 -5.80 -6.89 15.01
C VAL A 170 -5.30 -8.27 14.62
N THR A 171 -5.11 -8.52 13.32
CA THR A 171 -4.65 -9.82 12.81
C THR A 171 -3.22 -10.12 13.29
N GLY A 172 -2.35 -9.12 13.26
CA GLY A 172 -0.96 -9.16 13.69
C GLY A 172 -0.83 -9.48 15.17
N ILE A 173 -1.50 -8.73 16.04
CA ILE A 173 -1.51 -8.96 17.49
C ILE A 173 -2.11 -10.34 17.82
N THR A 174 -3.17 -10.74 17.12
CA THR A 174 -3.88 -11.98 17.43
C THR A 174 -3.10 -13.24 17.02
N LEU A 175 -2.44 -13.21 15.85
CA LEU A 175 -1.84 -14.41 15.24
C LEU A 175 -0.31 -14.39 15.15
N PHE A 176 0.29 -13.22 15.03
CA PHE A 176 1.68 -13.08 14.59
C PHE A 176 2.58 -12.31 15.57
N GLU A 177 2.04 -11.90 16.72
CA GLU A 177 2.77 -11.14 17.73
C GLU A 177 4.06 -11.85 18.17
N LYS A 178 5.16 -11.11 18.14
CA LYS A 178 6.47 -11.49 18.64
C LYS A 178 6.87 -10.50 19.74
N GLN A 179 7.02 -11.03 20.95
CA GLN A 179 7.52 -10.24 22.09
C GLN A 179 9.05 -10.18 22.07
N TYR A 180 9.57 -8.96 22.14
CA TYR A 180 10.98 -8.62 22.36
C TYR A 180 11.17 -8.01 23.74
N TYR A 181 12.42 -7.73 24.13
CA TYR A 181 12.74 -7.17 25.44
C TYR A 181 12.12 -5.78 25.68
N ASP A 182 11.90 -4.99 24.61
CA ASP A 182 11.42 -3.61 24.66
C ASP A 182 9.97 -3.42 24.20
N GLY A 183 9.22 -4.51 23.94
CA GLY A 183 7.83 -4.42 23.50
C GLY A 183 7.38 -5.62 22.66
N SER A 184 6.16 -5.57 22.13
CA SER A 184 5.68 -6.53 21.15
C SER A 184 5.56 -5.90 19.76
N VAL A 185 5.92 -6.68 18.75
CA VAL A 185 5.83 -6.31 17.33
C VAL A 185 5.21 -7.46 16.56
N TYR A 186 4.64 -7.20 15.39
CA TYR A 186 4.10 -8.24 14.52
C TYR A 186 4.53 -8.01 13.07
N PRO A 187 4.71 -9.09 12.29
CA PRO A 187 4.97 -9.00 10.85
C PRO A 187 3.70 -8.55 10.13
N VAL A 188 3.81 -7.44 9.41
CA VAL A 188 2.71 -6.77 8.69
C VAL A 188 2.31 -7.54 7.45
N GLY A 189 3.29 -8.06 6.70
CA GLY A 189 3.09 -8.83 5.48
C GLY A 189 2.04 -9.95 5.63
N PRO A 190 2.24 -10.92 6.55
CA PRO A 190 1.27 -11.98 6.77
C PRO A 190 -0.04 -11.51 7.40
N ALA A 191 -0.02 -10.47 8.25
CA ALA A 191 -1.23 -9.92 8.87
C ALA A 191 -2.18 -9.34 7.81
N MET A 192 -1.67 -8.58 6.84
CA MET A 192 -2.45 -8.07 5.72
C MET A 192 -2.84 -9.18 4.72
N PHE A 193 -1.92 -10.11 4.43
CA PHE A 193 -2.13 -11.11 3.38
C PHE A 193 -3.28 -12.05 3.68
N VAL A 194 -3.39 -12.53 4.92
CA VAL A 194 -4.45 -13.46 5.35
C VAL A 194 -5.85 -12.86 5.14
N VAL A 195 -6.01 -11.56 5.43
CA VAL A 195 -7.27 -10.84 5.23
C VAL A 195 -7.51 -10.55 3.74
N SER A 196 -6.45 -10.42 2.94
CA SER A 196 -6.53 -9.98 1.55
C SER A 196 -6.87 -11.07 0.55
N VAL A 197 -6.46 -12.33 0.78
CA VAL A 197 -6.76 -13.45 -0.14
C VAL A 197 -8.24 -13.57 -0.51
N PRO A 198 -9.21 -13.57 0.44
CA PRO A 198 -10.63 -13.60 0.08
C PRO A 198 -11.08 -12.35 -0.70
N LEU A 199 -10.46 -11.19 -0.44
CA LEU A 199 -10.75 -9.96 -1.18
C LEU A 199 -10.27 -10.07 -2.63
N PHE A 200 -9.06 -10.58 -2.86
CA PHE A 200 -8.56 -10.88 -4.21
C PHE A 200 -9.51 -11.83 -4.94
N ALA A 201 -9.94 -12.91 -4.28
CA ALA A 201 -10.83 -13.90 -4.89
C ALA A 201 -12.19 -13.28 -5.24
N LEU A 202 -12.75 -12.49 -4.32
CA LEU A 202 -14.01 -11.79 -4.53
C LEU A 202 -13.93 -10.77 -5.67
N LEU A 203 -12.91 -9.92 -5.69
CA LEU A 203 -12.77 -8.88 -6.72
C LEU A 203 -12.49 -9.49 -8.09
N ASN A 204 -11.70 -10.56 -8.16
CA ASN A 204 -11.47 -11.30 -9.40
C ASN A 204 -12.78 -11.88 -9.95
N HIS A 205 -13.60 -12.48 -9.08
CA HIS A 205 -14.93 -12.96 -9.46
C HIS A 205 -15.83 -11.82 -9.95
N LEU A 206 -15.93 -10.72 -9.21
CA LEU A 206 -16.76 -9.56 -9.59
C LEU A 206 -16.28 -8.88 -10.88
N ALA A 207 -14.98 -8.91 -11.17
CA ALA A 207 -14.43 -8.45 -12.44
C ALA A 207 -14.84 -9.38 -13.59
N SER A 208 -14.73 -10.70 -13.39
CA SER A 208 -15.10 -11.69 -14.41
C SER A 208 -16.60 -11.65 -14.78
N THR A 209 -17.46 -11.23 -13.84
CA THR A 209 -18.90 -11.06 -14.06
C THR A 209 -19.28 -9.63 -14.48
N ASN A 210 -18.31 -8.76 -14.78
CA ASN A 210 -18.52 -7.34 -15.10
C ASN A 210 -19.35 -6.56 -14.07
N SER A 211 -19.33 -7.01 -12.81
CA SER A 211 -20.04 -6.37 -11.70
C SER A 211 -19.18 -5.31 -10.99
N LEU A 212 -17.87 -5.34 -11.25
CA LEU A 212 -16.90 -4.42 -10.68
C LEU A 212 -16.73 -3.18 -11.60
N PRO A 213 -16.78 -1.94 -11.07
CA PRO A 213 -16.59 -0.75 -11.91
C PRO A 213 -15.18 -0.71 -12.51
N GLU A 214 -15.09 -0.86 -13.83
CA GLU A 214 -13.82 -0.86 -14.59
C GLU A 214 -12.98 0.40 -14.35
N TRP A 215 -13.64 1.56 -14.22
CA TRP A 215 -12.96 2.82 -13.94
C TRP A 215 -12.22 2.85 -12.59
N LEU A 216 -12.64 2.02 -11.64
CA LEU A 216 -12.03 1.92 -10.31
C LEU A 216 -11.03 0.76 -10.24
N PHE A 217 -11.25 -0.30 -11.00
CA PHE A 217 -10.48 -1.54 -10.95
C PHE A 217 -9.85 -1.92 -12.29
N TYR A 218 -9.33 -0.91 -12.99
CA TYR A 218 -8.82 -1.03 -14.35
C TYR A 218 -7.79 -2.17 -14.52
N GLY A 219 -6.90 -2.36 -13.54
CA GLY A 219 -5.89 -3.43 -13.58
C GLY A 219 -6.45 -4.85 -13.65
N TYR A 220 -7.65 -5.12 -13.10
CA TYR A 220 -8.28 -6.44 -13.22
C TYR A 220 -8.72 -6.75 -14.65
N TYR A 221 -9.12 -5.72 -15.42
CA TYR A 221 -9.66 -5.88 -16.76
C TYR A 221 -8.58 -5.84 -17.85
N HIS A 222 -7.53 -5.03 -17.66
CA HIS A 222 -6.55 -4.72 -18.72
C HIS A 222 -5.13 -5.21 -18.43
N GLY A 223 -4.87 -5.75 -17.24
CA GLY A 223 -3.53 -6.23 -16.88
C GLY A 223 -2.49 -5.12 -16.78
N VAL A 224 -1.21 -5.49 -16.93
CA VAL A 224 -0.10 -4.52 -16.99
C VAL A 224 -0.05 -3.93 -18.40
N THR A 225 -0.23 -2.61 -18.53
CA THR A 225 -0.25 -1.95 -19.86
C THR A 225 1.06 -2.11 -20.63
N ASN A 226 2.21 -2.06 -19.95
CA ASN A 226 3.54 -2.17 -20.55
C ASN A 226 4.45 -3.19 -19.82
N PRO A 227 4.31 -4.50 -20.05
CA PRO A 227 5.05 -5.54 -19.31
C PRO A 227 6.57 -5.43 -19.43
N LYS A 228 7.09 -5.00 -20.58
CA LYS A 228 8.54 -4.81 -20.78
C LYS A 228 9.10 -3.70 -19.89
N LEU A 229 8.37 -2.57 -19.79
CA LEU A 229 8.75 -1.48 -18.91
C LEU A 229 8.61 -1.88 -17.44
N ALA A 230 7.65 -2.75 -17.12
CA ALA A 230 7.53 -3.30 -15.77
C ALA A 230 8.77 -4.10 -15.36
N VAL A 231 9.25 -4.99 -16.24
CA VAL A 231 10.47 -5.77 -15.99
C VAL A 231 11.68 -4.85 -15.86
N ILE A 232 11.86 -3.89 -16.78
CA ILE A 232 12.96 -2.92 -16.70
C ILE A 232 12.89 -2.13 -15.40
N GLY A 233 11.70 -1.66 -15.02
CA GLY A 233 11.48 -0.93 -13.78
C GLY A 233 11.80 -1.77 -12.54
N ALA A 234 11.43 -3.05 -12.54
CA ALA A 234 11.75 -3.96 -11.47
C ALA A 234 13.26 -4.17 -11.33
N PHE A 235 13.97 -4.42 -12.44
CA PHE A 235 15.43 -4.54 -12.42
C PHE A 235 16.12 -3.25 -11.96
N LEU A 236 15.73 -2.09 -12.51
CA LEU A 236 16.30 -0.81 -12.12
C LEU A 236 16.00 -0.48 -10.66
N GLY A 237 14.81 -0.80 -10.16
CA GLY A 237 14.49 -0.58 -8.76
C GLY A 237 15.26 -1.50 -7.82
N THR A 238 15.35 -2.80 -8.16
CA THR A 238 16.05 -3.80 -7.34
C THR A 238 17.55 -3.57 -7.26
N PHE A 239 18.20 -3.19 -8.36
CA PHE A 239 19.66 -3.04 -8.42
C PHE A 239 20.14 -1.59 -8.41
N GLY A 240 19.32 -0.65 -8.88
CA GLY A 240 19.68 0.76 -8.99
C GLY A 240 19.76 1.48 -7.65
N ILE A 241 18.81 1.24 -6.72
CA ILE A 241 18.86 1.86 -5.39
C ILE A 241 20.09 1.40 -4.59
N PRO A 242 20.36 0.09 -4.44
CA PRO A 242 21.56 -0.36 -3.74
C PRO A 242 22.85 0.22 -4.34
N PHE A 243 22.91 0.35 -5.67
CA PHE A 243 24.04 0.98 -6.35
C PHE A 243 24.15 2.48 -6.01
N LEU A 244 23.04 3.23 -6.03
CA LEU A 244 23.03 4.66 -5.74
C LEU A 244 23.37 4.95 -4.28
N LEU A 245 22.84 4.17 -3.34
CA LEU A 245 23.19 4.25 -1.91
C LEU A 245 24.66 3.89 -1.66
N SER A 246 25.22 2.93 -2.42
CA SER A 246 26.65 2.57 -2.30
C SER A 246 27.60 3.67 -2.79
N LEU A 247 27.15 4.50 -3.75
CA LEU A 247 27.93 5.63 -4.24
C LEU A 247 27.99 6.77 -3.22
N GLU A 248 26.89 7.02 -2.50
CA GLU A 248 26.79 8.07 -1.49
C GLU A 248 27.65 7.77 -0.24
N GLN A 249 27.76 6.50 0.14
CA GLN A 249 28.68 6.07 1.20
C GLN A 249 30.17 6.17 0.80
N GLY A 250 30.48 6.23 -0.50
CA GLY A 250 31.85 6.29 -1.02
C GLY A 250 32.47 7.69 -1.09
N THR A 251 31.68 8.77 -0.98
CA THR A 251 32.14 10.14 -1.24
C THR A 251 32.67 10.91 -0.02
N GLY A 252 32.69 10.32 1.19
CA GLY A 252 33.34 10.91 2.37
C GLY A 252 32.79 12.26 2.84
N THR A 253 31.71 12.76 2.24
CA THR A 253 31.01 13.97 2.66
C THR A 253 30.04 13.61 3.78
N THR A 254 30.45 13.88 5.01
CA THR A 254 29.59 13.95 6.19
C THR A 254 28.56 15.06 5.98
N MET A 255 27.45 14.73 5.33
CA MET A 255 26.21 15.46 5.57
C MET A 255 25.40 14.60 6.55
N ASP A 256 25.03 15.16 7.69
CA ASP A 256 24.22 14.53 8.75
C ASP A 256 22.76 14.28 8.31
N PHE A 257 22.53 13.91 7.04
CA PHE A 257 21.21 13.56 6.52
C PHE A 257 21.09 12.04 6.46
N GLU A 258 20.34 11.47 7.39
CA GLU A 258 20.00 10.04 7.36
C GLU A 258 18.88 9.83 6.33
N VAL A 259 19.26 9.49 5.09
CA VAL A 259 18.30 9.12 4.05
C VAL A 259 17.70 7.76 4.41
N THR A 260 16.49 7.79 4.94
CA THR A 260 15.71 6.58 5.22
C THR A 260 15.18 6.00 3.92
N VAL A 261 14.92 4.71 3.90
CA VAL A 261 14.42 4.04 2.69
C VAL A 261 13.03 4.55 2.29
N ALA A 262 12.16 4.71 3.29
CA ALA A 262 10.83 5.25 3.09
C ALA A 262 10.93 6.66 2.50
N GLY A 263 11.88 7.47 3.00
CA GLY A 263 12.18 8.79 2.47
C GLY A 263 12.67 8.73 1.04
N ALA A 264 13.69 7.92 0.75
CA ALA A 264 14.23 7.71 -0.60
C ALA A 264 13.14 7.32 -1.60
N THR A 265 12.15 6.55 -1.18
CA THR A 265 11.02 6.12 -2.02
C THR A 265 10.03 7.23 -2.26
N ILE A 266 9.65 7.96 -1.21
CA ILE A 266 8.78 9.13 -1.33
C ILE A 266 9.42 10.15 -2.25
N GLY A 267 10.72 10.41 -2.05
CA GLY A 267 11.53 11.23 -2.91
C GLY A 267 11.57 10.69 -4.35
N ALA A 268 11.81 9.40 -4.58
CA ALA A 268 11.92 8.84 -5.92
C ALA A 268 10.60 8.95 -6.70
N VAL A 269 9.46 8.65 -6.06
CA VAL A 269 8.13 8.77 -6.67
C VAL A 269 7.76 10.24 -6.88
N ALA A 270 8.06 11.11 -5.92
CA ALA A 270 7.92 12.56 -6.08
C ALA A 270 8.77 13.08 -7.25
N GLY A 271 10.03 12.67 -7.34
CA GLY A 271 10.95 13.01 -8.42
C GLY A 271 10.42 12.57 -9.78
N LEU A 272 9.88 11.35 -9.88
CA LEU A 272 9.24 10.86 -11.08
C LEU A 272 8.04 11.73 -11.49
N VAL A 273 7.15 12.04 -10.55
CA VAL A 273 5.98 12.89 -10.81
C VAL A 273 6.41 14.30 -11.23
N ALA A 274 7.37 14.93 -10.54
CA ALA A 274 7.87 16.25 -10.88
C ALA A 274 8.60 16.29 -12.23
N GLY A 275 9.35 15.24 -12.54
CA GLY A 275 9.99 15.07 -13.84
C GLY A 275 8.96 15.00 -14.96
N LEU A 276 7.93 14.17 -14.82
CA LEU A 276 6.84 14.08 -15.80
C LEU A 276 6.02 15.37 -15.89
N ALA A 277 5.80 16.07 -14.77
CA ALA A 277 5.18 17.38 -14.75
C ALA A 277 5.97 18.39 -15.59
N THR A 278 7.29 18.39 -15.43
CA THR A 278 8.23 19.26 -16.15
C THR A 278 8.23 18.93 -17.63
N LEU A 279 8.27 17.63 -17.98
CA LEU A 279 8.20 17.16 -19.35
C LEU A 279 6.88 17.59 -20.02
N GLY A 280 5.76 17.41 -19.32
CA GLY A 280 4.44 17.83 -19.81
C GLY A 280 4.34 19.33 -20.02
N ALA A 281 4.75 20.13 -19.03
CA ALA A 281 4.69 21.59 -19.11
C ALA A 281 5.56 22.16 -20.24
N LEU A 282 6.81 21.72 -20.34
CA LEU A 282 7.73 22.16 -21.38
C LEU A 282 7.35 21.59 -22.76
N GLY A 283 6.79 20.39 -22.81
CA GLY A 283 6.25 19.77 -24.03
C GLY A 283 5.06 20.55 -24.61
N VAL A 284 4.14 21.03 -23.76
CA VAL A 284 3.01 21.88 -24.19
C VAL A 284 3.52 23.21 -24.74
N LEU A 285 4.52 23.82 -24.10
CA LEU A 285 5.17 25.02 -24.61
C LEU A 285 5.86 24.76 -25.95
N GLY A 286 6.58 23.64 -26.10
CA GLY A 286 7.19 23.21 -27.35
C GLY A 286 6.16 23.07 -28.47
N PHE A 287 5.04 22.42 -28.19
CA PHE A 287 3.94 22.25 -29.15
C PHE A 287 3.29 23.60 -29.54
N TYR A 288 3.14 24.51 -28.58
CA TYR A 288 2.63 25.85 -28.87
C TYR A 288 3.57 26.63 -29.79
N VAL A 289 4.88 26.56 -29.54
CA VAL A 289 5.92 27.20 -30.35
C VAL A 289 6.01 26.58 -31.75
N ASP A 290 5.83 25.27 -31.86
CA ASP A 290 5.76 24.55 -33.14
C ASP A 290 4.60 25.06 -34.00
N LYS A 291 3.43 25.22 -33.39
CA LYS A 291 2.24 25.78 -34.04
C LYS A 291 2.40 27.22 -34.53
N LEU A 292 3.31 27.98 -33.93
CA LEU A 292 3.67 29.33 -34.37
C LEU A 292 4.67 29.34 -35.54
N GLY A 293 5.07 28.17 -36.05
CA GLY A 293 6.00 28.02 -37.18
C GLY A 293 7.48 27.93 -36.79
N TYR A 294 7.79 27.92 -35.49
CA TYR A 294 9.17 27.85 -34.99
C TYR A 294 9.60 26.40 -34.70
N HIS A 295 9.60 25.55 -35.73
CA HIS A 295 9.87 24.11 -35.62
C HIS A 295 11.22 23.77 -34.95
N ASN A 296 12.30 24.50 -35.29
CA ASN A 296 13.61 24.27 -34.67
C ASN A 296 13.61 24.61 -33.17
N LEU A 297 12.90 25.67 -32.78
CA LEU A 297 12.77 26.06 -31.38
C LEU A 297 11.92 25.04 -30.60
N ALA A 298 10.88 24.48 -31.22
CA ALA A 298 10.10 23.39 -30.66
C ALA A 298 10.96 22.13 -30.42
N GLY A 299 11.84 21.78 -31.37
CA GLY A 299 12.80 20.68 -31.19
C GLY A 299 13.79 20.92 -30.05
N VAL A 300 14.31 22.14 -29.90
CA VAL A 300 15.14 22.52 -28.75
C VAL A 300 14.36 22.43 -27.45
N LEU A 301 13.12 22.91 -27.41
CA LEU A 301 12.26 22.84 -26.24
C LEU A 301 11.95 21.39 -25.85
N ALA A 302 11.80 20.47 -26.81
CA ALA A 302 11.62 19.04 -26.52
C ALA A 302 12.88 18.43 -25.85
N LEU A 303 14.08 18.78 -26.33
CA LEU A 303 15.34 18.34 -25.69
C LEU A 303 15.52 18.94 -24.30
N VAL A 304 15.19 20.23 -24.13
CA VAL A 304 15.20 20.89 -22.82
C VAL A 304 14.14 20.30 -21.90
N ALA A 305 12.97 19.89 -22.40
CA ALA A 305 11.94 19.20 -21.63
C ALA A 305 12.45 17.85 -21.12
N LEU A 306 13.12 17.08 -21.97
CA LEU A 306 13.72 15.81 -21.59
C LEU A 306 14.78 16.02 -20.51
N LEU A 307 15.78 16.87 -20.75
CA LEU A 307 16.85 17.14 -19.77
C LEU A 307 16.31 17.75 -18.47
N GLY A 308 15.39 18.71 -18.60
CA GLY A 308 14.72 19.35 -17.48
C GLY A 308 13.94 18.35 -16.63
N SER A 309 13.30 17.35 -17.24
CA SER A 309 12.58 16.30 -16.51
C SER A 309 13.52 15.48 -15.61
N PHE A 310 14.72 15.13 -16.10
CA PHE A 310 15.72 14.41 -15.31
C PHE A 310 16.31 15.28 -14.21
N VAL A 311 16.62 16.55 -14.52
CA VAL A 311 17.20 17.48 -13.54
C VAL A 311 16.20 17.80 -12.43
N VAL A 312 14.98 18.23 -12.78
CA VAL A 312 13.93 18.54 -11.80
C VAL A 312 13.56 17.28 -11.01
N GLY A 313 13.40 16.14 -11.68
CA GLY A 313 13.10 14.88 -11.02
C GLY A 313 14.20 14.47 -10.03
N GLY A 314 15.47 14.59 -10.41
CA GLY A 314 16.60 14.31 -9.54
C GLY A 314 16.69 15.26 -8.34
N VAL A 315 16.48 16.56 -8.55
CA VAL A 315 16.49 17.56 -7.47
C VAL A 315 15.35 17.31 -6.48
N VAL A 316 14.14 17.05 -6.97
CA VAL A 316 12.98 16.74 -6.11
C VAL A 316 13.21 15.43 -5.37
N TRP A 317 13.79 14.42 -6.03
CA TRP A 317 14.13 13.17 -5.38
C TRP A 317 15.06 13.42 -4.19
N VAL A 318 16.20 14.06 -4.39
CA VAL A 318 17.16 14.34 -3.31
C VAL A 318 16.50 15.19 -2.21
N GLY A 319 15.76 16.24 -2.60
CA GLY A 319 15.15 17.17 -1.65
C GLY A 319 14.05 16.55 -0.79
N PHE A 320 13.26 15.60 -1.31
CA PHE A 320 12.15 14.98 -0.59
C PHE A 320 12.49 13.58 -0.03
N SER A 321 13.74 13.13 -0.21
CA SER A 321 14.21 11.86 0.39
C SER A 321 14.44 11.95 1.89
N GLN A 322 14.35 13.14 2.46
CA GLN A 322 14.57 13.40 3.88
C GLN A 322 13.25 13.22 4.64
N LEU A 323 13.19 12.21 5.50
CA LEU A 323 12.15 12.07 6.51
C LEU A 323 12.76 12.37 7.87
N HIS A 324 12.14 13.25 8.64
CA HIS A 324 12.49 13.41 10.04
C HIS A 324 11.69 12.39 10.85
N TYR A 325 12.39 11.69 11.73
CA TYR A 325 11.78 10.87 12.78
C TYR A 325 11.84 11.66 14.08
N GLU A 326 10.68 11.94 14.67
CA GLU A 326 10.60 12.66 15.95
C GLU A 326 10.74 11.72 17.15
N GLY A 327 10.67 10.40 16.93
CA GLY A 327 10.65 9.37 17.97
C GLY A 327 9.31 9.30 18.70
N ARG A 328 8.27 9.99 18.18
CA ARG A 328 6.93 10.15 18.77
C ARG A 328 5.93 10.53 17.68
N SER A 329 4.70 10.02 17.80
CA SER A 329 3.62 10.39 16.87
C SER A 329 3.23 11.88 16.96
N SER A 330 3.30 12.60 15.84
CA SER A 330 2.93 14.04 15.76
C SER A 330 1.41 14.27 15.58
N ILE A 331 0.70 13.22 15.16
CA ILE A 331 -0.76 13.13 15.08
C ILE A 331 -1.28 12.27 16.23
N ASN A 332 -2.60 12.31 16.47
CA ASN A 332 -3.20 11.38 17.43
C ASN A 332 -3.38 10.01 16.77
N PRO A 333 -2.62 8.97 17.18
CA PRO A 333 -2.67 7.65 16.53
C PRO A 333 -4.05 7.00 16.70
N TYR A 334 -4.76 7.27 17.80
CA TYR A 334 -6.12 6.78 18.01
C TYR A 334 -7.11 7.34 16.99
N LEU A 335 -6.97 8.62 16.59
CA LEU A 335 -7.87 9.22 15.58
C LEU A 335 -7.58 8.70 14.18
N TRP A 336 -6.31 8.47 13.86
CA TRP A 336 -5.91 7.82 12.62
C TRP A 336 -6.48 6.40 12.54
N LEU A 337 -6.23 5.58 13.56
CA LEU A 337 -6.69 4.19 13.63
C LEU A 337 -8.23 4.12 13.59
N TRP A 338 -8.94 4.97 14.34
CA TRP A 338 -10.41 5.11 14.23
C TRP A 338 -10.86 5.37 12.79
N GLY A 339 -10.20 6.31 12.10
CA GLY A 339 -10.56 6.70 10.74
C GLY A 339 -10.46 5.55 9.75
N ILE A 340 -9.33 4.83 9.77
CA ILE A 340 -9.11 3.68 8.88
C ILE A 340 -9.99 2.49 9.26
N GLU A 341 -10.26 2.26 10.54
CA GLU A 341 -11.15 1.20 11.02
C GLU A 341 -12.61 1.42 10.60
N ILE A 342 -13.13 2.66 10.73
CA ILE A 342 -14.48 2.99 10.27
C ILE A 342 -14.59 2.78 8.75
N ALA A 343 -13.59 3.22 7.98
CA ALA A 343 -13.56 2.99 6.53
C ALA A 343 -13.54 1.48 6.20
N SER A 344 -12.68 0.71 6.88
CA SER A 344 -12.60 -0.74 6.74
C SER A 344 -13.90 -1.44 7.07
N ILE A 345 -14.58 -1.05 8.16
CA ILE A 345 -15.88 -1.60 8.57
C ILE A 345 -16.92 -1.36 7.48
N LEU A 346 -17.05 -0.12 6.99
CA LEU A 346 -18.04 0.23 5.97
C LEU A 346 -17.79 -0.54 4.66
N LEU A 347 -16.53 -0.61 4.22
CA LEU A 347 -16.14 -1.35 3.02
C LEU A 347 -16.31 -2.86 3.19
N SER A 348 -15.97 -3.40 4.37
CA SER A 348 -16.16 -4.80 4.71
C SER A 348 -17.63 -5.17 4.68
N LEU A 349 -18.52 -4.39 5.33
CA LEU A 349 -19.96 -4.64 5.32
C LEU A 349 -20.54 -4.62 3.91
N TYR A 350 -20.07 -3.70 3.06
CA TYR A 350 -20.46 -3.66 1.65
C TYR A 350 -20.04 -4.93 0.90
N LEU A 351 -18.80 -5.37 1.04
CA LEU A 351 -18.28 -6.54 0.35
C LEU A 351 -18.78 -7.87 0.92
N LEU A 352 -19.04 -7.95 2.22
CA LEU A 352 -19.49 -9.16 2.90
C LEU A 352 -20.79 -9.68 2.29
N ARG A 353 -21.67 -8.80 1.81
CA ARG A 353 -22.88 -9.21 1.08
C ARG A 353 -22.56 -10.08 -0.14
N TYR A 354 -21.52 -9.74 -0.89
CA TYR A 354 -21.10 -10.49 -2.07
C TYR A 354 -20.27 -11.72 -1.68
N ALA A 355 -19.36 -11.57 -0.71
CA ALA A 355 -18.56 -12.67 -0.16
C ALA A 355 -19.44 -13.80 0.37
N TRP A 356 -20.55 -13.47 1.05
CA TRP A 356 -21.48 -14.47 1.56
C TRP A 356 -22.06 -15.34 0.46
N GLY A 357 -22.38 -14.76 -0.70
CA GLY A 357 -22.89 -15.51 -1.85
C GLY A 357 -21.81 -16.34 -2.55
N LEU A 358 -20.59 -15.82 -2.64
CA LEU A 358 -19.49 -16.46 -3.36
C LEU A 358 -18.87 -17.64 -2.59
N PHE A 359 -18.68 -17.48 -1.28
CA PHE A 359 -17.97 -18.46 -0.45
C PHE A 359 -18.94 -19.26 0.42
N GLU A 360 -19.92 -19.93 -0.20
CA GLU A 360 -21.01 -20.58 0.53
C GLU A 360 -20.53 -21.64 1.53
N GLU A 361 -19.53 -22.42 1.13
CA GLU A 361 -18.96 -23.52 1.92
C GLU A 361 -18.20 -23.00 3.14
N ALA A 362 -17.53 -21.85 3.05
CA ALA A 362 -16.78 -21.26 4.16
C ALA A 362 -17.60 -20.40 5.12
N ARG A 363 -18.91 -20.18 4.91
CA ARG A 363 -19.72 -19.30 5.79
C ARG A 363 -19.62 -19.67 7.27
N VAL A 364 -19.72 -20.96 7.59
CA VAL A 364 -19.65 -21.44 8.98
C VAL A 364 -18.24 -21.29 9.53
N LEU A 365 -17.22 -21.64 8.74
CA LEU A 365 -15.82 -21.47 9.10
C LEU A 365 -15.51 -19.99 9.39
N ALA A 366 -15.92 -19.08 8.50
CA ALA A 366 -15.75 -17.64 8.66
C ALA A 366 -16.38 -17.13 9.95
N LEU A 367 -17.63 -17.50 10.26
CA LEU A 367 -18.30 -17.10 11.50
C LEU A 367 -17.54 -17.58 12.74
N VAL A 368 -17.10 -18.85 12.74
CA VAL A 368 -16.34 -19.42 13.84
C VAL A 368 -14.98 -18.73 14.00
N THR A 369 -14.26 -18.51 12.90
CA THR A 369 -12.97 -17.79 12.92
C THR A 369 -13.14 -16.35 13.39
N GLY A 370 -14.21 -15.65 12.97
CA GLY A 370 -14.57 -14.33 13.46
C GLY A 370 -14.75 -14.29 14.99
N LEU A 371 -15.55 -15.20 15.53
CA LEU A 371 -15.76 -15.30 16.98
C LEU A 371 -14.46 -15.62 17.74
N ILE A 372 -13.64 -16.54 17.20
CA ILE A 372 -12.35 -16.89 17.79
C ILE A 372 -11.43 -15.66 17.82
N PHE A 373 -11.32 -14.91 16.72
CA PHE A 373 -10.50 -13.70 16.67
C PHE A 373 -10.95 -12.66 17.70
N THR A 374 -12.26 -12.43 17.85
CA THR A 374 -12.76 -11.50 18.88
C THR A 374 -12.34 -11.93 20.28
N VAL A 375 -12.45 -13.21 20.60
CA VAL A 375 -12.05 -13.75 21.91
C VAL A 375 -10.54 -13.66 22.11
N LEU A 376 -9.75 -14.04 21.10
CA LEU A 376 -8.30 -13.99 21.17
C LEU A 376 -7.81 -12.55 21.30
N PHE A 377 -8.35 -11.62 20.51
CA PHE A 377 -8.02 -10.21 20.58
C PHE A 377 -8.36 -9.65 21.97
N TYR A 378 -9.55 -9.93 22.50
CA TYR A 378 -9.94 -9.56 23.87
C TYR A 378 -8.97 -10.04 24.95
N LEU A 379 -8.37 -11.22 24.76
CA LEU A 379 -7.38 -11.77 25.68
C LEU A 379 -5.98 -11.17 25.48
N SER A 380 -5.69 -10.59 24.32
CA SER A 380 -4.41 -9.99 23.97
C SER A 380 -4.30 -8.52 24.36
N ILE A 381 -5.41 -7.76 24.35
CA ILE A 381 -5.39 -6.36 24.78
C ILE A 381 -5.42 -6.21 26.30
N GLU A 382 -4.56 -5.35 26.82
CA GLU A 382 -4.47 -5.05 28.25
C GLU A 382 -5.77 -4.40 28.74
N LYS A 383 -6.35 -4.94 29.81
CA LYS A 383 -7.58 -4.38 30.39
C LYS A 383 -7.22 -3.09 31.10
N SER A 384 -7.61 -1.95 30.53
CA SER A 384 -7.53 -0.66 31.22
C SER A 384 -8.40 -0.71 32.48
N GLU A 385 -7.76 -0.63 33.65
CA GLU A 385 -8.45 -0.48 34.93
C GLU A 385 -8.82 1.01 35.12
N GLY A 386 -10.11 1.36 35.01
CA GLY A 386 -10.58 2.72 35.24
C GLY A 386 -12.02 2.99 34.79
N ASP A 387 -12.56 4.16 35.15
CA ASP A 387 -13.86 4.63 34.67
C ASP A 387 -13.77 4.98 33.18
N HIS A 388 -14.28 4.09 32.33
CA HIS A 388 -14.31 4.31 30.89
C HIS A 388 -15.34 5.36 30.49
N THR A 389 -14.89 6.37 29.75
CA THR A 389 -15.79 7.32 29.09
C THR A 389 -16.63 6.63 28.00
N LEU A 390 -17.70 7.27 27.55
CA LEU A 390 -18.48 6.76 26.40
C LEU A 390 -17.61 6.57 25.16
N LEU A 391 -16.66 7.49 24.93
CA LEU A 391 -15.73 7.44 23.80
C LEU A 391 -14.85 6.18 23.85
N ASP A 392 -14.33 5.85 25.03
CA ASP A 392 -13.49 4.65 25.23
C ASP A 392 -14.28 3.36 24.97
N ARG A 393 -15.55 3.32 25.38
CA ARG A 393 -16.42 2.15 25.13
C ARG A 393 -16.75 2.00 23.65
N LEU A 394 -17.04 3.10 22.96
CA LEU A 394 -17.27 3.09 21.51
C LEU A 394 -16.00 2.68 20.75
N TRP A 395 -14.84 3.10 21.24
CA TRP A 395 -13.56 2.68 20.69
C TRP A 395 -13.35 1.18 20.83
N GLN A 396 -13.48 0.66 22.05
CA GLN A 396 -13.35 -0.77 22.32
C GLN A 396 -14.34 -1.60 21.48
N ALA A 397 -15.59 -1.14 21.36
CA ALA A 397 -16.60 -1.79 20.52
C ALA A 397 -16.18 -1.84 19.04
N THR A 398 -15.59 -0.76 18.54
CA THR A 398 -15.05 -0.70 17.17
C THR A 398 -13.93 -1.71 16.99
N LEU A 399 -12.97 -1.77 17.91
CA LEU A 399 -11.86 -2.73 17.85
C LEU A 399 -12.33 -4.19 17.92
N TYR A 400 -13.30 -4.52 18.79
CA TYR A 400 -13.85 -5.88 18.85
C TYR A 400 -14.60 -6.26 17.58
N PHE A 401 -15.29 -5.30 16.97
CA PHE A 401 -15.97 -5.52 15.71
C PHE A 401 -14.96 -5.69 14.56
N SER A 402 -13.89 -4.89 14.54
CA SER A 402 -12.77 -5.09 13.60
C SER A 402 -12.09 -6.44 13.79
N ALA A 403 -11.92 -6.90 15.03
CA ALA A 403 -11.42 -8.25 15.30
C ALA A 403 -12.33 -9.34 14.73
N PHE A 404 -13.64 -9.20 14.90
CA PHE A 404 -14.61 -10.10 14.31
C PHE A 404 -14.53 -10.10 12.78
N LEU A 405 -14.43 -8.92 12.15
CA LEU A 405 -14.29 -8.79 10.69
C LEU A 405 -12.98 -9.36 10.17
N ALA A 406 -11.86 -9.13 10.88
CA ALA A 406 -10.56 -9.72 10.54
C ALA A 406 -10.63 -11.25 10.53
N GLY A 407 -11.24 -11.84 11.56
CA GLY A 407 -11.44 -13.28 11.64
C GLY A 407 -12.42 -13.81 10.57
N LEU A 408 -13.48 -13.06 10.25
CA LEU A 408 -14.38 -13.41 9.14
C LEU A 408 -13.64 -13.50 7.81
N TRP A 409 -12.87 -12.45 7.46
CA TRP A 409 -12.07 -12.44 6.24
C TRP A 409 -11.03 -13.57 6.25
N ALA A 410 -10.27 -13.72 7.32
CA ALA A 410 -9.32 -14.83 7.45
C ALA A 410 -9.99 -16.20 7.26
N GLY A 411 -11.19 -16.40 7.82
CA GLY A 411 -11.95 -17.65 7.67
C GLY A 411 -12.43 -17.91 6.24
N PHE A 412 -12.84 -16.88 5.49
CA PHE A 412 -13.06 -17.02 4.04
C PHE A 412 -11.77 -17.36 3.29
N GLY A 413 -10.62 -16.83 3.74
CA GLY A 413 -9.31 -17.16 3.18
C GLY A 413 -8.86 -18.61 3.43
N MET A 414 -9.53 -19.37 4.30
CA MET A 414 -9.17 -20.75 4.66
C MET A 414 -10.05 -21.82 3.98
N LEU A 415 -10.67 -21.49 2.84
CA LEU A 415 -11.51 -22.40 2.04
C LEU A 415 -10.86 -23.75 1.74
N TRP A 416 -9.54 -23.78 1.55
CA TRP A 416 -8.78 -25.01 1.27
C TRP A 416 -9.03 -26.15 2.27
N ILE A 417 -9.36 -25.86 3.53
CA ILE A 417 -9.64 -26.91 4.54
C ILE A 417 -10.94 -27.69 4.25
N LEU A 418 -11.84 -27.10 3.47
CA LEU A 418 -13.19 -27.63 3.22
C LEU A 418 -13.28 -28.44 1.91
N GLN A 419 -12.24 -28.40 1.09
CA GLN A 419 -12.09 -29.12 -0.17
C GLN A 419 -11.35 -30.44 0.07
#